data_AF-A0A932WW07-F1
#
_entry.id   AF-A0A932WW07-F1
#
_cell.length_a   1.000
_cell.length_b   1.000
_cell.length_c   1.000
_cell.angle_alpha   90.00
_cell.angle_beta   90.00
_cell.angle_gamma   90.00
#
_symmetry.space_group_name_H-M   'P 1'
#
loop_
_entity.id
_entity.type
_entity.pdbx_description
1 polymer ?
#
loop_
_entity_poly.entity_id
_entity_poly.type
_entity_poly.pdbx_seq_one_letter_code
_entity_poly.pdbx_strand_id
1 'polypeptide(L)'
;MITNDEFPAVFISCTTLKDPASFNGRYHNFEVVTFINYQPFTQFENEKPERSTAYLQYKERITEKLLNSLQKVIPTVREHIVQKDLGTPITNEFYINSTKGNVYGTEKNFKQTGPFAFNNKSEIDKSKPNSLFVP
;
A
#
# COMPACT_ATOMS: atom_id res chain seq x y z
N MET A 1 0.41 8.61 -13.79
CA MET A 1 1.87 8.90 -13.79
C MET A 1 2.66 7.61 -13.55
N ILE A 2 2.80 6.77 -14.57
CA ILE A 2 3.75 5.63 -14.59
C ILE A 2 4.72 5.75 -15.77
N THR A 3 4.59 6.80 -16.57
CA THR A 3 5.30 7.02 -17.84
C THR A 3 6.79 7.36 -17.69
N ASN A 4 7.25 7.74 -16.50
CA ASN A 4 8.67 8.01 -16.23
C ASN A 4 9.33 6.75 -15.62
N ASP A 5 10.65 6.58 -15.76
CA ASP A 5 11.33 5.34 -15.30
C ASP A 5 11.51 5.24 -13.78
N GLU A 6 11.11 6.28 -13.05
CA GLU A 6 11.24 6.37 -11.59
C GLU A 6 10.00 6.98 -10.94
N PHE A 7 9.89 6.78 -9.62
CA PHE A 7 8.93 7.48 -8.78
C PHE A 7 9.56 8.76 -8.21
N PRO A 8 8.80 9.85 -8.04
CA PRO A 8 9.34 11.10 -7.46
C PRO A 8 9.90 10.94 -6.05
N ALA A 9 9.35 10.01 -5.28
CA ALA A 9 9.80 9.69 -3.94
C ALA A 9 9.54 8.22 -3.62
N VAL A 10 10.47 7.59 -2.90
CA VAL A 10 10.33 6.23 -2.35
C VAL A 10 10.84 6.24 -0.91
N PHE A 11 10.21 5.43 -0.07
CA PHE A 11 10.73 5.10 1.25
C PHE A 11 11.34 3.70 1.19
N ILE A 12 12.59 3.58 1.62
CA ILE A 12 13.34 2.32 1.62
C ILE A 12 13.68 1.96 3.07
N SER A 13 13.37 0.72 3.42
CA SER A 13 13.48 0.18 4.77
C SER A 13 14.08 -1.22 4.70
N CYS A 14 14.99 -1.56 5.61
CA CYS A 14 15.49 -2.93 5.76
C CYS A 14 15.14 -3.43 7.16
N THR A 15 14.18 -4.34 7.27
CA THR A 15 13.65 -4.81 8.56
C THR A 15 14.68 -5.64 9.32
N THR A 16 15.39 -6.52 8.63
CA THR A 16 16.46 -7.36 9.21
C THR A 16 17.66 -6.58 9.75
N LEU A 17 17.88 -5.34 9.31
CA LEU A 17 18.89 -4.45 9.91
C LEU A 17 18.35 -3.69 11.13
N LYS A 18 17.05 -3.39 11.15
CA LYS A 18 16.39 -2.74 12.29
C LYS A 18 16.18 -3.71 13.45
N ASP A 19 15.85 -4.95 13.13
CA ASP A 19 15.65 -6.04 14.07
C ASP A 19 16.52 -7.24 13.69
N PRO A 20 17.69 -7.41 14.33
CA PRO A 20 18.59 -8.53 14.07
C PRO A 20 17.97 -9.91 14.32
N ALA A 21 16.94 -10.03 15.17
CA ALA A 21 16.27 -11.30 15.42
C ALA A 21 15.51 -11.82 14.18
N SER A 22 15.11 -10.91 13.28
CA SER A 22 14.46 -11.22 12.03
C SER A 22 15.44 -11.64 10.91
N PHE A 23 16.76 -11.56 11.13
CA PHE A 23 17.78 -11.95 10.15
C PHE A 23 18.09 -13.44 10.22
N ASN A 24 18.02 -14.14 9.07
CA ASN A 24 18.27 -15.57 9.00
C ASN A 24 19.76 -15.96 8.82
N GLY A 25 20.68 -15.00 8.92
CA GLY A 25 22.11 -15.23 8.71
C GLY A 25 22.57 -15.20 7.24
N ARG A 26 21.65 -15.04 6.28
CA ARG A 26 21.95 -15.12 4.84
C ARG A 26 21.33 -14.02 3.98
N TYR A 27 20.08 -13.66 4.22
CA TYR A 27 19.30 -12.76 3.36
C TYR A 27 18.72 -11.59 4.15
N HIS A 28 18.78 -10.39 3.56
CA HIS A 28 18.15 -9.20 4.10
C HIS A 28 16.79 -8.96 3.43
N ASN A 29 15.82 -8.50 4.22
CA ASN A 29 14.49 -8.14 3.74
C ASN A 29 14.35 -6.63 3.60
N PHE A 30 14.00 -6.18 2.39
CA PHE A 30 13.76 -4.79 2.07
C PHE A 30 12.28 -4.52 1.82
N GLU A 31 11.82 -3.40 2.33
CA GLU A 31 10.51 -2.82 2.03
C GLU A 31 10.74 -1.50 1.29
N VAL A 32 10.22 -1.42 0.07
CA VAL A 32 10.32 -0.23 -0.78
C VAL A 32 8.91 0.20 -1.13
N VAL A 33 8.48 1.35 -0.60
CA VAL A 33 7.10 1.82 -0.71
C VAL A 33 7.04 3.23 -1.30
N THR A 34 5.98 3.50 -2.04
CA THR A 34 5.68 4.82 -2.60
C THR A 34 4.17 5.06 -2.59
N PHE A 35 3.78 6.32 -2.69
CA PHE A 35 2.38 6.68 -2.90
C PHE A 35 2.05 6.70 -4.38
N ILE A 36 0.90 6.12 -4.72
CA ILE A 36 0.40 6.09 -6.10
C ILE A 36 -1.08 6.48 -6.13
N ASN A 37 -1.48 7.18 -7.18
CA ASN A 37 -2.89 7.44 -7.43
C ASN A 37 -3.58 6.11 -7.80
N TYR A 38 -4.80 5.94 -7.32
CA TYR A 38 -5.62 4.77 -7.58
C TYR A 38 -6.19 4.71 -9.00
N GLN A 39 -6.40 5.86 -9.65
CA GLN A 39 -7.03 5.99 -10.97
C GLN A 39 -6.45 5.06 -12.06
N PRO A 40 -5.13 4.83 -12.17
CA PRO A 40 -4.58 3.89 -13.15
C PRO A 40 -4.95 2.41 -12.91
N PHE A 41 -5.43 2.07 -11.71
CA PHE A 41 -5.81 0.71 -11.33
C PHE A 41 -7.29 0.39 -11.59
N THR A 42 -8.13 1.38 -11.92
CA THR A 42 -9.58 1.19 -12.13
C THR A 42 -9.87 0.19 -13.24
N GLN A 43 -8.99 0.07 -14.24
CA GLN A 43 -9.09 -0.94 -15.30
C GLN A 43 -8.98 -2.39 -14.81
N PHE A 44 -8.54 -2.61 -13.56
CA PHE A 44 -8.33 -3.93 -12.95
C PHE A 44 -9.27 -4.23 -11.76
N GLU A 45 -10.19 -3.31 -11.41
CA GLU A 45 -11.09 -3.43 -10.24
C GLU A 45 -11.97 -4.68 -10.25
N ASN A 46 -12.54 -4.98 -11.42
CA ASN A 46 -13.55 -6.02 -11.57
C ASN A 46 -12.98 -7.31 -12.18
N GLU A 47 -11.67 -7.50 -12.06
CA GLU A 47 -11.04 -8.76 -12.45
C GLU A 47 -11.46 -9.89 -11.51
N LYS A 48 -11.40 -11.12 -12.03
CA LYS A 48 -11.53 -12.32 -11.21
C LYS A 48 -10.38 -12.39 -10.18
N PRO A 49 -10.51 -13.19 -9.12
CA PRO A 49 -9.43 -13.40 -8.15
C PRO A 49 -8.12 -13.83 -8.81
N GLU A 50 -8.22 -14.68 -9.84
CA GLU A 50 -7.11 -14.98 -10.75
C GLU A 50 -6.81 -13.74 -11.61
N ARG A 51 -5.58 -13.23 -11.46
CA ARG A 51 -5.18 -11.95 -12.03
C ARG A 51 -4.84 -12.06 -13.50
N SER A 52 -5.27 -11.07 -14.28
CA SER A 52 -4.97 -11.05 -15.70
C SER A 52 -3.48 -10.89 -15.97
N THR A 53 -3.03 -11.39 -17.12
CA THR A 53 -1.68 -11.13 -17.61
C THR A 53 -1.37 -9.64 -17.70
N ALA A 54 -2.36 -8.81 -18.07
CA ALA A 54 -2.20 -7.37 -18.15
C ALA A 54 -1.88 -6.74 -16.77
N TYR A 55 -2.59 -7.17 -15.71
CA TYR A 55 -2.31 -6.72 -14.35
C TYR A 55 -0.94 -7.20 -13.86
N LEU A 56 -0.55 -8.44 -14.16
CA LEU A 56 0.78 -8.96 -13.80
C LEU A 56 1.92 -8.20 -14.51
N GLN A 57 1.77 -7.89 -15.79
CA GLN A 57 2.72 -7.04 -16.51
C GLN A 57 2.78 -5.62 -15.95
N TYR A 58 1.63 -5.09 -15.53
CA TYR A 58 1.55 -3.78 -14.90
C TYR A 58 2.25 -3.75 -13.54
N LYS A 59 2.06 -4.78 -12.71
CA LYS A 59 2.84 -4.99 -11.47
C LYS A 59 4.34 -5.01 -11.77
N GLU A 60 4.76 -5.77 -12.77
CA GLU A 60 6.18 -5.89 -13.11
C GLU A 60 6.80 -4.53 -13.49
N ARG A 61 6.08 -3.71 -14.26
CA ARG A 61 6.53 -2.34 -14.57
C ARG A 61 6.72 -1.49 -13.31
N ILE A 62 5.81 -1.59 -12.33
CA ILE A 62 5.93 -0.87 -11.07
C ILE A 62 7.13 -1.40 -10.27
N THR A 63 7.31 -2.73 -10.21
CA THR A 63 8.44 -3.37 -9.55
C THR A 63 9.76 -2.87 -10.12
N GLU A 64 9.92 -2.84 -11.44
CA GLU A 64 11.15 -2.36 -12.08
C GLU A 64 11.44 -0.90 -11.77
N LYS A 65 10.41 -0.05 -11.72
CA LYS A 65 10.58 1.35 -11.30
C LYS A 65 11.04 1.49 -9.85
N LEU A 66 10.51 0.69 -8.92
CA LEU A 66 10.97 0.70 -7.53
C LEU A 66 12.42 0.18 -7.43
N LEU A 67 12.76 -0.84 -8.21
CA LEU A 67 14.11 -1.37 -8.27
C LEU A 67 15.10 -0.37 -8.88
N ASN A 68 14.70 0.47 -9.84
CA ASN A 68 15.55 1.56 -10.34
C ASN A 68 15.95 2.51 -9.20
N SER A 69 14.99 2.87 -8.34
CA SER A 69 15.27 3.70 -7.16
C SER A 69 16.13 2.96 -6.12
N LEU A 70 15.87 1.68 -5.86
CA LEU A 70 16.66 0.88 -4.92
C LEU A 70 18.12 0.73 -5.39
N GLN A 71 18.33 0.56 -6.70
CA GLN A 71 19.67 0.41 -7.27
C GLN A 71 20.54 1.67 -7.10
N LYS A 72 19.94 2.86 -7.00
CA LYS A 72 20.70 4.08 -6.67
C LYS A 72 21.31 4.04 -5.27
N VAL A 73 20.69 3.31 -4.35
CA VAL A 73 21.17 3.13 -2.97
C VAL A 73 22.08 1.90 -2.87
N ILE A 74 21.74 0.83 -3.58
CA ILE A 74 22.46 -0.45 -3.59
C ILE A 74 22.72 -0.85 -5.05
N PRO A 75 23.84 -0.42 -5.65
CA PRO A 75 24.09 -0.57 -7.10
C PRO A 75 24.01 -1.99 -7.66
N THR A 76 24.34 -3.00 -6.85
CA THR A 76 24.35 -4.41 -7.25
C THR A 76 23.10 -5.17 -6.81
N VAL A 77 22.05 -4.47 -6.32
CA VAL A 77 20.88 -5.13 -5.70
C VAL A 77 20.24 -6.18 -6.59
N ARG A 78 20.13 -5.91 -7.89
CA ARG A 78 19.47 -6.79 -8.87
C ARG A 78 20.11 -8.17 -8.96
N GLU A 79 21.43 -8.25 -8.81
CA GLU A 79 22.20 -9.50 -8.86
C GLU A 79 21.95 -10.38 -7.61
N HIS A 80 21.40 -9.79 -6.55
CA HIS A 80 21.24 -10.42 -5.24
C HIS A 80 19.76 -10.63 -4.87
N ILE A 81 18.81 -10.32 -5.76
CA ILE A 81 17.38 -10.56 -5.53
C ILE A 81 17.10 -12.06 -5.65
N VAL A 82 16.76 -12.68 -4.53
CA VAL A 82 16.28 -14.07 -4.50
C VAL A 82 14.76 -14.14 -4.69
N GLN A 83 14.04 -13.12 -4.22
CA GLN A 83 12.60 -13.03 -4.34
C GLN A 83 12.17 -11.55 -4.37
N LYS A 84 11.14 -11.24 -5.17
CA LYS A 84 10.45 -9.95 -5.18
C LYS A 84 8.94 -10.18 -5.25
N ASP A 85 8.17 -9.41 -4.50
CA ASP A 85 6.72 -9.33 -4.63
C ASP A 85 6.27 -7.88 -4.45
N LEU A 86 5.15 -7.53 -5.06
CA LEU A 86 4.60 -6.19 -5.08
C LEU A 86 3.13 -6.22 -4.62
N GLY A 87 2.83 -5.47 -3.56
CA GLY A 87 1.46 -5.09 -3.23
C GLY A 87 1.02 -3.88 -4.07
N THR A 88 -0.24 -3.85 -4.49
CA THR A 88 -0.84 -2.65 -5.13
C THR A 88 -2.13 -2.28 -4.41
N PRO A 89 -2.77 -1.13 -4.72
CA PRO A 89 -4.08 -0.81 -4.18
C PRO A 89 -5.11 -1.93 -4.37
N ILE A 90 -5.13 -2.62 -5.51
CA ILE A 90 -6.04 -3.76 -5.76
C ILE A 90 -5.75 -4.94 -4.81
N THR A 91 -4.48 -5.13 -4.42
CA THR A 91 -4.10 -6.13 -3.40
C THR A 91 -4.74 -5.81 -2.06
N ASN A 92 -4.74 -4.54 -1.64
CA ASN A 92 -5.36 -4.12 -0.37
C ASN A 92 -6.89 -4.30 -0.41
N GLU A 93 -7.54 -3.97 -1.53
CA GLU A 93 -8.98 -4.22 -1.69
C GLU A 93 -9.31 -5.70 -1.57
N PHE A 94 -8.52 -6.56 -2.19
CA PHE A 94 -8.73 -8.00 -2.17
C PHE A 94 -8.59 -8.60 -0.76
N TYR A 95 -7.52 -8.25 -0.03
CA TYR A 95 -7.23 -8.90 1.25
C TYR A 95 -7.93 -8.27 2.45
N ILE A 96 -8.18 -6.95 2.44
CA ILE A 96 -8.71 -6.22 3.61
C ILE A 96 -9.92 -5.34 3.28
N ASN A 97 -10.48 -5.44 2.07
CA ASN A 97 -11.65 -4.66 1.63
C ASN A 97 -11.49 -3.14 1.86
N SER A 98 -10.27 -2.62 1.69
CA SER A 98 -9.98 -1.20 1.82
C SER A 98 -10.70 -0.40 0.74
N THR A 99 -11.11 0.84 1.03
CA THR A 99 -11.76 1.70 0.04
C THR A 99 -10.75 2.26 -0.96
N LYS A 100 -10.81 1.87 -2.24
CA LYS A 100 -9.86 2.33 -3.27
C LYS A 100 -8.40 1.97 -2.92
N GLY A 101 -8.21 0.80 -2.33
CA GLY A 101 -6.90 0.30 -1.90
C GLY A 101 -6.18 1.13 -0.84
N ASN A 102 -6.89 2.03 -0.14
CA ASN A 102 -6.29 3.01 0.75
C ASN A 102 -5.68 2.40 2.02
N VAL A 103 -4.50 2.90 2.42
CA VAL A 103 -3.80 2.46 3.64
C VAL A 103 -4.02 3.36 4.86
N TYR A 104 -4.43 4.62 4.65
CA TYR A 104 -4.52 5.64 5.70
C TYR A 104 -5.93 6.19 5.96
N GLY A 105 -6.98 5.52 5.44
CA GLY A 105 -8.35 5.97 5.66
C GLY A 105 -8.69 7.21 4.83
N THR A 106 -9.24 8.23 5.49
CA THR A 106 -9.69 9.45 4.83
C THR A 106 -8.51 10.30 4.35
N GLU A 107 -8.74 11.11 3.30
CA GLU A 107 -7.70 11.95 2.69
C GLU A 107 -7.16 13.02 3.66
N LYS A 108 -7.97 13.42 4.65
CA LYS A 108 -7.63 14.46 5.66
C LYS A 108 -7.26 15.81 5.03
N ASN A 109 -7.87 16.14 3.90
CA ASN A 109 -7.77 17.48 3.30
C ASN A 109 -8.48 18.54 4.18
N PHE A 110 -8.32 19.82 3.86
CA PHE A 110 -8.92 20.93 4.62
C PHE A 110 -10.44 20.82 4.80
N LYS A 111 -11.15 20.15 3.88
CA LYS A 111 -12.60 19.91 3.95
C LYS A 111 -12.97 18.67 4.79
N GLN A 112 -11.99 17.98 5.37
CA GLN A 112 -12.15 16.76 6.17
C GLN A 112 -11.46 16.87 7.53
N THR A 113 -11.05 18.08 7.91
CA THR A 113 -10.34 18.37 9.17
C THR A 113 -11.04 19.46 9.97
N GLY A 114 -10.89 19.43 11.30
CA GLY A 114 -11.48 20.43 12.19
C GLY A 114 -13.01 20.42 12.15
N PRO A 115 -13.69 21.58 11.97
CA PRO A 115 -15.15 21.65 11.90
C PRO A 115 -15.78 20.82 10.76
N PHE A 116 -14.99 20.46 9.75
CA PHE A 116 -15.44 19.65 8.61
C PHE A 116 -15.02 18.18 8.73
N ALA A 117 -14.53 17.75 9.89
CA ALA A 117 -14.24 16.35 10.14
C ALA A 117 -15.51 15.49 10.04
N PHE A 118 -15.33 14.23 9.68
CA PHE A 118 -16.43 13.27 9.66
C PHE A 118 -17.04 13.16 11.05
N ASN A 119 -18.37 13.29 11.11
CA ASN A 119 -19.11 13.10 12.35
C ASN A 119 -19.14 11.63 12.74
N ASN A 120 -18.99 11.37 14.04
CA ASN A 120 -19.14 10.04 14.59
C ASN A 120 -20.63 9.67 14.56
N LYS A 121 -21.00 8.65 13.80
CA LYS A 121 -22.32 8.01 13.92
C LYS A 121 -22.11 6.66 14.59
N SER A 122 -22.59 6.52 15.81
CA SER A 122 -22.68 5.25 16.52
C SER A 122 -24.12 4.82 16.65
N GLU A 123 -24.36 3.52 16.78
CA GLU A 123 -25.67 2.97 17.15
C GLU A 123 -26.13 3.42 18.55
N ILE A 124 -25.18 3.87 19.39
CA ILE A 124 -25.46 4.45 20.70
C ILE A 124 -26.01 5.87 20.52
N ASP A 125 -27.30 6.01 20.78
CA ASP A 125 -28.00 7.30 20.84
C ASP A 125 -27.70 7.99 22.18
N LYS A 126 -26.84 9.02 22.13
CA LYS A 126 -26.46 9.83 23.30
C LYS A 126 -27.59 10.73 23.83
N SER A 127 -28.68 10.90 23.08
CA SER A 127 -29.86 11.64 23.54
C SER A 127 -30.75 10.82 24.47
N LYS A 128 -30.52 9.49 24.56
CA LYS A 128 -31.25 8.59 25.44
C LYS A 128 -30.35 8.14 26.59
N PRO A 129 -30.66 8.50 27.84
CA PRO A 129 -29.76 8.27 28.98
C PRO A 129 -29.55 6.80 29.39
N ASN A 130 -30.11 5.80 28.69
CA ASN A 130 -30.07 4.38 29.07
C ASN A 130 -30.03 3.39 27.88
N SER A 131 -29.41 3.71 26.75
CA SER A 131 -29.28 2.77 25.61
C SER A 131 -28.14 1.74 25.75
N LEU A 132 -27.78 1.37 26.98
CA LEU A 132 -26.80 0.31 27.24
C LEU A 132 -27.45 -1.07 27.05
N PHE A 133 -26.98 -1.79 26.02
CA PHE A 133 -27.03 -3.25 25.86
C PHE A 133 -28.33 -3.94 26.26
N VAL A 134 -29.20 -4.17 25.27
CA VAL A 134 -30.08 -5.34 25.27
C VAL A 134 -29.39 -6.38 24.38
N PRO A 135 -29.19 -7.64 24.85
CA PRO A 135 -28.43 -8.67 24.12
C PRO A 135 -29.01 -9.02 22.75
#